data_AF-A0A0Q0ZRH4-F1
#
_entry.id   AF-A0A0Q0ZRH4-F1
#
_cell.length_a   1.000
_cell.length_b   1.000
_cell.length_c   1.000
_cell.angle_alpha   90.00
_cell.angle_beta   90.00
_cell.angle_gamma   90.00
#
_symmetry.space_group_name_H-M   'P 1'
#
loop_
_entity.id
_entity.type
_entity.pdbx_description
1 polymer ?
#
loop_
_entity_poly.entity_id
_entity_poly.type
_entity_poly.pdbx_seq_one_letter_code
_entity_poly.pdbx_strand_id
1 'polypeptide(L)'
;MANYDRREHLKAIHASRKALTYQKVEEAIKRLIRANESINFNSVAKEAGVAKATLYNHPELRERIETLRQQQAQAPTAKQIKREMNESNKDALIESLKRKIKKLEDENKQLREQLKVAYAEVYKKF
;
A
#
# COMPACT_ATOMS: atom_id res chain seq x y z
N MET A 1 1.52 -25.66 -57.82
CA MET A 1 1.73 -25.81 -56.36
C MET A 1 1.94 -24.45 -55.75
N ALA A 2 1.24 -24.11 -54.66
CA ALA A 2 1.47 -22.86 -53.95
C ALA A 2 2.91 -22.80 -53.42
N ASN A 3 3.59 -21.68 -53.68
CA ASN A 3 4.98 -21.45 -53.33
C ASN A 3 5.08 -21.31 -51.80
N TYR A 4 5.41 -22.41 -51.12
CA TYR A 4 5.54 -22.44 -49.66
C TYR A 4 6.78 -21.67 -49.23
N ASP A 5 6.59 -20.44 -48.77
CA ASP A 5 7.67 -19.64 -48.22
C ASP A 5 8.03 -20.11 -46.80
N ARG A 6 9.02 -21.00 -46.74
CA ARG A 6 9.57 -21.56 -45.50
C ARG A 6 10.04 -20.46 -44.53
N ARG A 7 10.51 -19.31 -45.02
CA ARG A 7 11.01 -18.23 -44.15
C ARG A 7 9.86 -17.53 -43.43
N GLU A 8 8.79 -17.23 -44.15
CA GLU A 8 7.58 -16.63 -43.55
C GLU A 8 6.90 -17.58 -42.57
N HIS A 9 6.84 -18.88 -42.89
CA HIS A 9 6.32 -19.87 -41.96
C HIS A 9 7.12 -19.94 -40.65
N LEU A 10 8.46 -19.91 -40.71
CA LEU A 10 9.31 -19.89 -39.53
C LEU A 10 9.12 -18.62 -38.70
N LYS A 11 9.04 -17.44 -39.33
CA LYS A 11 8.75 -16.18 -38.64
C LYS A 11 7.41 -16.24 -37.89
N ALA A 12 6.37 -16.78 -38.53
CA ALA A 12 5.06 -16.95 -37.91
C ALA A 12 5.09 -17.86 -36.68
N ILE A 13 5.82 -18.99 -36.74
CA ILE A 13 6.01 -19.87 -35.58
C ILE A 13 6.72 -19.14 -34.44
N HIS A 14 7.79 -18.41 -34.73
CA HIS A 14 8.51 -17.66 -33.70
C HIS A 14 7.65 -16.59 -33.04
N ALA A 15 6.87 -15.85 -33.82
CA ALA A 15 5.93 -14.85 -33.32
C ALA A 15 4.86 -15.50 -32.43
N SER A 16 4.28 -16.62 -32.86
CA SER A 16 3.28 -17.38 -32.08
C SER A 16 3.85 -17.87 -30.75
N ARG A 17 5.08 -18.41 -30.75
CA ARG A 17 5.76 -18.86 -29.51
C ARG A 17 6.06 -17.70 -28.56
N LYS A 18 6.48 -16.53 -29.09
CA LYS A 18 6.69 -15.32 -28.29
C LYS A 18 5.37 -14.90 -27.61
N ALA A 19 4.28 -14.83 -28.37
CA ALA A 19 2.96 -14.45 -27.86
C ALA A 19 2.46 -15.42 -26.78
N LEU A 20 2.58 -16.73 -27.01
CA LEU A 20 2.19 -17.76 -26.03
C LEU A 20 2.98 -17.64 -24.72
N THR A 21 4.29 -17.39 -24.83
CA THR A 21 5.16 -17.19 -23.66
C THR A 21 4.74 -15.96 -22.87
N TYR A 22 4.43 -14.87 -23.55
CA TYR A 22 3.95 -13.64 -22.92
C TYR A 22 2.64 -13.88 -22.15
N GLN A 23 1.68 -14.56 -22.77
CA GLN A 23 0.39 -14.89 -22.14
C GLN A 23 0.59 -15.73 -20.86
N LYS A 24 1.44 -16.76 -20.91
CA LYS A 24 1.75 -17.59 -19.73
C LYS A 24 2.34 -16.78 -18.58
N VAL A 25 3.25 -15.86 -18.89
CA VAL A 25 3.88 -15.00 -17.87
C VAL A 25 2.86 -14.03 -17.26
N GLU A 26 2.00 -13.43 -18.07
CA GLU A 26 0.92 -12.56 -17.57
C GLU A 26 -0.10 -13.31 -16.70
N GLU A 27 -0.48 -14.53 -17.08
CA GLU A 27 -1.35 -15.38 -16.27
C GLU A 27 -0.70 -15.74 -14.93
N ALA A 28 0.59 -16.09 -14.93
CA ALA A 28 1.35 -16.36 -13.72
C ALA A 28 1.40 -15.14 -12.78
N ILE A 29 1.67 -13.96 -13.34
CA ILE A 29 1.64 -12.70 -12.59
C ILE A 29 0.26 -12.47 -11.95
N LYS A 30 -0.83 -12.67 -12.70
CA LYS A 30 -2.20 -12.54 -12.17
C LYS A 30 -2.46 -13.51 -11.02
N ARG A 31 -1.96 -14.75 -11.10
CA ARG A 31 -2.10 -15.73 -10.01
C ARG A 31 -1.32 -15.31 -8.77
N LEU A 32 -0.07 -14.85 -8.93
CA LEU A 32 0.75 -14.36 -7.82
C LEU A 32 0.10 -13.15 -7.12
N ILE A 33 -0.47 -12.22 -7.88
CA ILE A 33 -1.22 -11.08 -7.33
C ILE A 33 -2.41 -11.57 -6.49
N ARG A 34 -3.22 -12.50 -7.02
CA ARG A 34 -4.38 -13.06 -6.31
C ARG A 34 -4.00 -13.84 -5.05
N ALA A 35 -2.87 -14.54 -5.09
CA ALA A 35 -2.32 -15.27 -3.96
C ALA A 35 -1.58 -14.36 -2.96
N ASN A 36 -1.46 -13.05 -3.26
CA ASN A 36 -0.69 -12.09 -2.49
C ASN A 36 0.77 -12.51 -2.26
N GLU A 37 1.35 -13.20 -3.26
CA GLU A 37 2.73 -13.65 -3.24
C GLU A 37 3.69 -12.59 -3.83
N SER A 38 4.99 -12.76 -3.58
CA SER A 38 6.00 -11.84 -4.11
C SER A 38 6.08 -11.92 -5.63
N ILE A 39 6.08 -10.78 -6.32
CA ILE A 39 6.27 -10.69 -7.77
C ILE A 39 7.75 -10.40 -8.04
N ASN A 40 8.52 -11.44 -8.32
CA ASN A 40 9.94 -11.32 -8.69
C ASN A 40 10.28 -12.34 -9.80
N PHE A 41 11.45 -12.21 -10.41
CA PHE A 41 11.86 -13.10 -11.52
C PHE A 41 11.86 -14.58 -11.14
N ASN A 42 12.12 -14.93 -9.87
CA ASN A 42 12.12 -16.32 -9.44
C ASN A 42 10.70 -16.87 -9.31
N SER A 43 9.80 -16.12 -8.64
CA SER A 43 8.42 -16.53 -8.44
C SER A 43 7.66 -16.60 -9.77
N VAL A 44 7.83 -15.60 -10.64
CA VAL A 44 7.21 -15.55 -11.96
C VAL A 44 7.73 -16.68 -12.85
N ALA A 45 9.05 -16.95 -12.87
CA ALA A 45 9.61 -18.07 -13.63
C ALA A 45 9.06 -19.43 -13.19
N LYS A 46 8.96 -19.62 -11.86
CA LYS A 46 8.43 -20.86 -11.26
C LYS A 46 6.95 -21.04 -11.60
N GLU A 47 6.14 -19.99 -11.44
CA GLU A 47 4.69 -20.04 -11.67
C GLU A 47 4.34 -20.16 -13.16
N ALA A 48 5.05 -19.45 -14.04
CA ALA A 48 4.82 -19.50 -15.49
C ALA A 48 5.44 -20.75 -16.15
N GLY A 49 6.30 -21.49 -15.45
CA GLY A 49 7.04 -22.63 -16.00
C GLY A 49 8.02 -22.24 -17.11
N VAL A 50 8.64 -21.06 -17.01
CA VAL A 50 9.62 -20.54 -18.00
C VAL A 50 10.99 -20.35 -17.36
N ALA A 51 12.05 -20.42 -18.16
CA ALA A 51 13.39 -20.14 -17.67
C ALA A 51 13.55 -18.65 -17.36
N LYS A 52 14.34 -18.31 -16.32
CA LYS A 52 14.66 -16.90 -16.00
C LYS A 52 15.32 -16.17 -17.16
N ALA A 53 16.17 -16.87 -17.93
CA ALA A 53 16.79 -16.33 -19.14
C ALA A 53 15.74 -15.84 -20.14
N THR A 54 14.60 -16.53 -20.28
CA THR A 54 13.49 -16.09 -21.12
C THR A 54 12.91 -14.76 -20.63
N LEU A 55 12.77 -14.56 -19.32
CA LEU A 55 12.28 -13.30 -18.76
C LEU A 55 13.26 -12.14 -18.97
N TYR A 56 14.57 -12.39 -18.85
CA TYR A 56 15.59 -11.37 -19.08
C TYR A 56 15.78 -11.02 -20.57
N ASN A 57 15.66 -12.01 -21.46
CA ASN A 57 15.85 -11.83 -22.90
C ASN A 57 14.67 -11.09 -23.57
N HIS A 58 13.55 -10.92 -22.88
CA HIS A 58 12.38 -10.19 -23.36
C HIS A 58 12.22 -8.90 -22.53
N PRO A 59 12.70 -7.74 -23.02
CA PRO A 59 12.66 -6.48 -22.28
C PRO A 59 11.27 -6.10 -21.76
N GLU A 60 10.24 -6.35 -22.56
CA GLU A 60 8.83 -6.10 -22.21
C GLU A 60 8.42 -6.87 -20.93
N LEU A 61 8.83 -8.13 -20.79
CA LEU A 61 8.54 -8.94 -19.60
C LEU A 61 9.37 -8.50 -18.40
N ARG A 62 10.63 -8.13 -18.65
CA ARG A 62 11.53 -7.63 -17.60
C ARG A 62 10.96 -6.36 -16.97
N GLU A 63 10.62 -5.36 -17.78
CA GLU A 63 10.05 -4.10 -17.34
C GLU A 63 8.74 -4.32 -16.57
N ARG A 64 7.89 -5.22 -17.09
CA ARG A 64 6.63 -5.58 -16.44
C ARG A 64 6.82 -6.17 -15.04
N ILE A 65 7.79 -7.08 -14.86
CA ILE A 65 8.08 -7.68 -13.56
C ILE A 65 8.71 -6.66 -12.61
N GLU A 66 9.63 -5.82 -13.10
CA GLU A 66 10.29 -4.80 -12.30
C GLU A 66 9.31 -3.74 -11.79
N THR A 67 8.42 -3.25 -12.66
CA THR A 67 7.37 -2.27 -12.30
C THR A 67 6.43 -2.82 -11.23
N LEU A 68 5.91 -4.04 -11.42
CA LEU A 68 5.03 -4.68 -10.44
C LEU A 68 5.73 -4.95 -9.11
N ARG A 69 7.01 -5.34 -9.14
CA ARG A 69 7.82 -5.53 -7.93
C ARG A 69 7.98 -4.22 -7.15
N GLN A 70 8.23 -3.10 -7.84
CA GLN A 70 8.33 -1.78 -7.21
C GLN A 70 6.99 -1.35 -6.60
N GLN A 71 5.89 -1.55 -7.33
CA GLN A 71 4.55 -1.27 -6.82
C GLN A 71 4.24 -2.09 -5.56
N GLN A 72 4.60 -3.37 -5.53
CA GLN A 72 4.41 -4.21 -4.36
C GLN A 72 5.29 -3.77 -3.18
N ALA A 73 6.49 -3.24 -3.44
CA ALA A 73 7.37 -2.72 -2.39
C ALA A 73 6.90 -1.38 -1.81
N GLN A 74 6.23 -0.55 -2.61
CA GLN A 74 5.66 0.73 -2.17
C GLN A 74 4.27 0.60 -1.56
N ALA A 75 3.57 -0.50 -1.80
CA ALA A 75 2.27 -0.76 -1.21
C ALA A 75 2.40 -0.84 0.33
N PRO A 76 1.63 -0.03 1.09
CA PRO A 76 1.70 -0.06 2.54
C PRO A 76 1.30 -1.44 3.03
N THR A 77 2.15 -2.02 3.88
CA THR A 77 1.88 -3.35 4.44
C THR A 77 0.64 -3.26 5.32
N ALA A 78 -0.17 -4.31 5.42
CA ALA A 78 -1.35 -4.32 6.31
C ALA A 78 -1.03 -3.90 7.77
N LYS A 79 0.20 -4.14 8.24
CA LYS A 79 0.69 -3.67 9.54
C LYS A 79 0.87 -2.14 9.60
N GLN A 80 1.36 -1.52 8.53
CA GLN A 80 1.52 -0.07 8.43
C GLN A 80 0.15 0.62 8.40
N ILE A 81 -0.79 0.12 7.59
CA ILE A 81 -2.17 0.64 7.53
C ILE A 81 -2.84 0.59 8.92
N LYS A 82 -2.74 -0.55 9.63
CA LYS A 82 -3.27 -0.67 11.00
C LYS A 82 -2.59 0.29 11.99
N ARG A 83 -1.30 0.55 11.82
CA ARG A 83 -0.55 1.49 12.67
C ARG A 83 -1.00 2.93 12.43
N GLU A 84 -1.16 3.34 11.18
CA GLU A 84 -1.65 4.68 10.80
C GLU A 84 -3.09 4.92 11.28
N MET A 85 -3.97 3.91 11.16
CA MET A 85 -5.31 3.97 11.75
C MET A 85 -5.26 4.10 13.28
N ASN A 86 -4.36 3.37 13.95
CA ASN A 86 -4.22 3.50 15.41
C ASN A 86 -3.64 4.85 15.83
N GLU A 87 -2.66 5.39 15.11
CA GLU A 87 -2.11 6.73 15.39
C GLU A 87 -3.15 7.83 15.18
N SER A 88 -3.89 7.81 14.07
CA SER A 88 -5.00 8.77 13.85
C SER A 88 -6.07 8.70 14.94
N ASN A 89 -6.39 7.51 15.45
CA ASN A 89 -7.30 7.36 16.59
C ASN A 89 -6.71 7.94 17.89
N LYS A 90 -5.40 7.80 18.12
CA LYS A 90 -4.72 8.43 19.27
C LYS A 90 -4.74 9.95 19.16
N ASP A 91 -4.50 10.50 17.97
CA ASP A 91 -4.53 11.94 17.74
C ASP A 91 -5.92 12.53 18.05
N ALA A 92 -6.98 11.87 17.58
CA ALA A 92 -8.35 12.27 17.91
C ALA A 92 -8.64 12.23 19.42
N LEU A 93 -8.12 11.21 20.12
CA LEU A 93 -8.25 11.10 21.58
C LEU A 93 -7.48 12.20 22.31
N ILE A 94 -6.25 12.50 21.88
CA ILE A 94 -5.42 13.56 22.44
C ILE A 94 -6.11 14.91 22.31
N GLU A 95 -6.67 15.22 21.15
CA GLU A 95 -7.40 16.48 20.93
C GLU A 95 -8.66 16.59 21.79
N SER A 96 -9.40 15.49 21.97
CA SER A 96 -10.55 15.44 22.88
C SER A 96 -10.13 15.71 24.34
N LEU A 97 -9.05 15.08 24.80
CA LEU A 97 -8.52 15.27 26.15
C LEU A 97 -8.04 16.71 26.38
N LYS A 98 -7.32 17.31 25.43
CA LYS A 98 -6.90 18.72 25.51
C LYS A 98 -8.09 19.66 25.67
N ARG A 99 -9.18 19.46 24.91
CA ARG A 99 -10.41 20.27 25.06
C ARG A 99 -11.01 20.13 26.45
N LYS A 100 -11.03 18.91 27.00
CA LYS A 100 -11.56 18.66 28.34
C LYS A 100 -10.70 19.33 29.43
N ILE A 101 -9.38 19.24 29.33
CA ILE A 101 -8.44 19.92 30.24
C ILE A 101 -8.70 21.42 30.23
N LYS A 102 -8.74 22.04 29.05
CA LYS A 102 -8.99 23.48 28.92
C LYS A 102 -10.32 23.89 29.56
N LYS A 103 -11.39 23.12 29.33
CA LYS A 103 -12.70 23.39 29.95
C LYS A 103 -12.62 23.32 31.48
N LEU A 104 -11.94 22.31 32.03
CA LEU A 104 -11.77 22.16 33.48
C LEU A 104 -10.92 23.28 34.08
N GLU A 105 -9.88 23.74 33.38
CA GLU A 105 -9.05 24.87 33.80
C GLU A 105 -9.86 26.17 33.86
N ASP A 106 -10.69 26.42 32.84
CA ASP A 106 -11.59 27.58 32.80
C ASP A 106 -12.64 27.55 33.92
N GLU A 107 -13.28 26.39 34.16
CA GLU A 107 -14.21 26.20 35.28
C GLU A 107 -13.53 26.41 36.64
N ASN A 108 -12.32 25.87 36.83
CA ASN A 108 -11.57 26.04 38.07
C ASN A 108 -11.23 27.51 38.32
N LYS A 109 -10.85 28.24 37.27
CA LYS A 109 -10.58 29.68 37.34
C LYS A 109 -11.83 30.47 37.74
N GLN A 110 -12.98 30.17 37.15
CA GLN A 110 -14.26 30.80 37.49
C GLN A 110 -14.65 30.53 38.96
N LEU A 111 -14.55 29.27 39.40
CA LEU A 111 -14.86 28.89 40.78
C LEU A 111 -13.94 29.61 41.78
N ARG A 112 -12.64 29.69 41.49
CA ARG A 112 -11.69 30.43 42.35
C ARG A 112 -12.04 31.91 42.45
N GLU A 113 -12.50 32.52 41.36
CA GLU A 113 -12.89 33.92 41.36
C GLU A 113 -14.18 34.16 42.16
N GLN A 114 -15.18 33.29 41.99
CA GLN A 114 -16.40 33.30 42.82
C GLN A 114 -16.06 33.15 44.30
N LEU A 115 -15.12 32.27 44.64
CA LEU A 115 -14.64 32.07 46.01
C LEU A 115 -14.07 33.37 46.60
N LYS A 116 -13.22 34.10 45.85
CA LYS A 116 -12.63 35.36 46.30
C LYS A 116 -13.71 36.41 46.59
N VAL A 117 -14.70 36.54 45.70
CA VAL A 117 -15.81 37.48 45.87
C VAL A 117 -16.59 37.14 47.14
N ALA A 118 -16.97 35.87 47.31
CA ALA A 118 -17.69 35.41 48.50
C ALA A 118 -16.91 35.67 49.81
N TYR A 119 -15.60 35.39 49.84
CA TYR A 119 -14.77 35.70 51.01
C TYR A 119 -14.69 37.20 51.31
N ALA A 120 -14.60 38.05 50.28
CA ALA A 120 -14.60 39.49 50.46
C ALA A 120 -15.93 40.01 51.03
N GLU A 121 -17.07 39.43 50.64
CA GLU A 121 -18.38 39.75 51.20
C GLU A 121 -18.52 39.34 52.67
N VAL A 122 -17.97 38.17 53.05
CA VAL A 122 -17.96 37.72 54.44
C VAL A 122 -17.13 38.67 55.31
N TYR A 123 -15.93 39.05 54.84
CA TYR A 123 -15.05 39.95 55.58
C TYR A 123 -15.60 41.38 55.75
N LYS A 124 -16.49 41.85 54.88
CA LYS A 124 -17.16 43.16 55.01
C LYS A 124 -18.27 43.19 56.07
N LYS A 125 -18.74 42.03 56.54
CA LYS A 125 -19.80 41.90 57.54
C LYS A 125 -19.28 41.82 58.98
N PHE A 126 -17.97 41.77 59.15
CA PHE A 126 -17.26 41.92 60.41
C PHE A 126 -16.59 43.30 60.44
#